data_AF-K1TCY4-F1
#
_entry.id   AF-K1TCY4-F1
#
_cell.length_a   1.000
_cell.length_b   1.000
_cell.length_c   1.000
_cell.angle_alpha   90.00
_cell.angle_beta   90.00
_cell.angle_gamma   90.00
#
_symmetry.space_group_name_H-M   'P 1'
#
loop_
_entity.id
_entity.type
_entity.pdbx_description
1 polymer ?
#
loop_
_entity_poly.entity_id
_entity_poly.type
_entity_poly.pdbx_seq_one_letter_code
_entity_poly.pdbx_strand_id
1 'polypeptide(L)'
;EAIHAAWCKALKVLPEYSVVHKQDWFIRERYRPATGEGDMSFLSRSYERHFNERPFLTHACFLYLTKTTRERMHMRSDFSTLCRGNIIPKEVNRESATKFLEAAEQFERILNDSGFLTLVRLTGDEITGTADCPGLLERYFSLSLSETTSLQDIELGAEVLRVGNKRVCLHTLSDTEDLPGHVGTDTRYERLSTDRSDCLLSFAAPVGLLLSCDHLYNQYVFLEDSDENLRMFEKRARNMQSLSRYSRGNQINKEWIDQYLNEAHSFGLQSVRAHFNVLAWSDDVQELRHIRNDVGSQL
;
A
#
# COMPACT_ATOMS: atom_id res chain seq x y z
N GLU A 1 4.20 6.15 -16.55
CA GLU A 1 3.84 4.98 -17.40
C GLU A 1 4.80 3.79 -17.37
N ALA A 2 6.08 3.90 -17.76
CA ALA A 2 6.97 2.72 -17.87
C ALA A 2 7.11 1.90 -16.58
N ILE A 3 7.24 2.58 -15.43
CA ILE A 3 7.26 1.95 -14.10
C ILE A 3 5.97 1.17 -13.84
N HIS A 4 4.81 1.77 -14.14
CA HIS A 4 3.51 1.12 -13.96
C HIS A 4 3.37 -0.13 -14.84
N ALA A 5 3.81 -0.06 -16.10
CA ALA A 5 3.81 -1.22 -16.99
C ALA A 5 4.71 -2.35 -16.48
N ALA A 6 5.85 -2.04 -15.84
CA ALA A 6 6.71 -3.04 -15.20
C ALA A 6 6.00 -3.73 -14.03
N TRP A 7 5.31 -2.98 -13.17
CA TRP A 7 4.47 -3.54 -12.10
C TRP A 7 3.36 -4.44 -12.64
N CYS A 8 2.62 -4.00 -13.66
CA CYS A 8 1.56 -4.82 -14.25
C CYS A 8 2.09 -6.12 -14.85
N LYS A 9 3.27 -6.10 -15.48
CA LYS A 9 3.94 -7.31 -15.99
C LYS A 9 4.36 -8.25 -14.85
N ALA A 10 4.94 -7.70 -13.78
CA ALA A 10 5.38 -8.47 -12.63
C ALA A 10 4.17 -9.13 -11.93
N LEU A 11 3.10 -8.38 -11.66
CA LEU A 11 1.89 -8.90 -11.00
C LEU A 11 1.28 -10.09 -11.76
N LYS A 12 1.32 -10.07 -13.09
CA LYS A 12 0.78 -11.14 -13.94
C LYS A 12 1.49 -12.49 -13.82
N VAL A 13 2.73 -12.54 -13.31
CA VAL A 13 3.46 -13.80 -13.16
C VAL A 13 3.11 -14.54 -11.86
N LEU A 14 2.48 -13.85 -10.91
CA LEU A 14 2.12 -14.44 -9.64
C LEU A 14 0.93 -15.39 -9.84
N PRO A 15 0.91 -16.56 -9.17
CA PRO A 15 -0.18 -17.50 -9.28
C PRO A 15 -1.45 -16.95 -8.62
N GLU A 16 -2.59 -17.52 -8.98
CA GLU A 16 -3.88 -17.21 -8.37
C GLU A 16 -3.85 -17.40 -6.84
N TYR A 17 -4.72 -16.64 -6.17
CA TYR A 17 -4.80 -16.54 -4.71
C TYR A 17 -3.46 -16.10 -4.12
N SER A 18 -2.90 -15.02 -4.69
CA SER A 18 -1.74 -14.32 -4.17
C SER A 18 -2.14 -12.91 -3.73
N VAL A 19 -1.53 -12.42 -2.66
CA VAL A 19 -1.73 -11.07 -2.16
C VAL A 19 -0.41 -10.32 -2.30
N VAL A 20 -0.45 -9.21 -3.01
CA VAL A 20 0.67 -8.28 -3.11
C VAL A 20 0.36 -7.11 -2.21
N HIS A 21 1.23 -6.88 -1.23
CA HIS A 21 1.10 -5.78 -0.29
C HIS A 21 2.32 -4.90 -0.38
N LYS A 22 2.14 -3.68 -0.88
CA LYS A 22 3.15 -2.63 -0.86
C LYS A 22 2.85 -1.69 0.29
N GLN A 23 3.84 -1.50 1.17
CA GLN A 23 3.74 -0.66 2.34
C GLN A 23 4.78 0.45 2.26
N ASP A 24 4.32 1.68 2.10
CA ASP A 24 5.15 2.87 2.09
C ASP A 24 5.15 3.50 3.48
N TRP A 25 6.33 3.57 4.08
CA TRP A 25 6.58 4.23 5.35
C TRP A 25 7.04 5.65 5.10
N PHE A 26 6.37 6.63 5.69
CA PHE A 26 6.77 8.02 5.69
C PHE A 26 6.98 8.47 7.13
N ILE A 27 8.24 8.74 7.49
CA ILE A 27 8.63 9.16 8.84
C ILE A 27 9.17 10.58 8.78
N ARG A 28 8.64 11.47 9.61
CA ARG A 28 9.11 12.84 9.72
C ARG A 28 10.45 12.87 10.45
N GLU A 29 11.48 13.31 9.75
CA GLU A 29 12.82 13.50 10.30
C GLU A 29 13.26 14.95 10.16
N ARG A 30 14.34 15.31 10.88
CA ARG A 30 14.94 16.64 10.81
C ARG A 30 16.31 16.54 10.19
N TYR A 31 16.58 17.36 9.18
CA TYR A 31 17.86 17.37 8.50
C TYR A 31 18.99 17.72 9.48
N ARG A 32 20.00 16.85 9.54
CA ARG A 32 21.19 17.04 10.37
C ARG A 32 22.36 17.40 9.46
N PRO A 33 22.93 18.60 9.59
CA PRO A 33 23.95 19.06 8.66
C PRO A 33 25.29 18.39 8.93
N ALA A 34 25.98 17.97 7.86
CA ALA A 34 27.24 17.23 7.95
C ALA A 34 28.46 18.13 8.18
N THR A 35 28.36 19.11 9.08
CA THR A 35 29.34 20.20 9.25
C THR A 35 30.74 19.80 9.76
N GLY A 36 31.00 18.52 10.01
CA GLY A 36 32.25 18.00 10.58
C GLY A 36 33.28 17.47 9.57
N GLU A 37 32.93 17.30 8.29
CA GLU A 37 33.80 16.65 7.30
C GLU A 37 34.50 17.68 6.38
N GLY A 38 35.74 18.04 6.71
CA GLY A 38 36.70 18.70 5.81
C GLY A 38 36.53 20.20 5.56
N ASP A 39 37.38 20.73 4.66
CA ASP A 39 37.33 22.12 4.17
C ASP A 39 36.11 22.32 3.26
N MET A 40 34.96 22.59 3.86
CA MET A 40 33.76 22.94 3.10
C MET A 40 33.87 24.33 2.49
N SER A 41 33.43 24.46 1.23
CA SER A 41 33.26 25.76 0.59
C SER A 41 32.24 26.63 1.33
N PHE A 42 32.34 27.96 1.17
CA PHE A 42 31.37 28.91 1.75
C PHE A 42 29.92 28.60 1.36
N LEU A 43 29.69 28.19 0.10
CA LEU A 43 28.36 27.84 -0.39
C LEU A 43 27.84 26.55 0.25
N SER A 44 28.68 25.52 0.35
CA SER A 44 28.34 24.26 1.03
C SER A 44 27.97 24.51 2.49
N ARG A 45 28.75 25.33 3.20
CA ARG A 45 28.46 25.70 4.59
C ARG A 45 27.14 26.49 4.74
N SER A 46 26.84 27.34 3.77
CA SER A 46 25.58 28.11 3.76
C SER A 46 24.38 27.22 3.48
N TYR A 47 24.53 26.26 2.56
CA TYR A 47 23.54 25.22 2.27
C TYR A 47 23.23 24.39 3.52
N GLU A 48 24.26 23.83 4.18
CA GLU A 48 24.10 23.03 5.41
C GLU A 48 23.36 23.80 6.51
N ARG A 49 23.69 25.09 6.69
CA ARG A 49 23.01 25.97 7.65
C ARG A 49 21.57 26.27 7.28
N HIS A 50 21.27 26.45 5.99
CA HIS A 50 19.92 26.76 5.52
C HIS A 50 18.94 25.61 5.78
N PHE A 51 19.41 24.37 5.64
CA PHE A 51 18.57 23.18 5.82
C PHE A 51 18.59 22.61 7.23
N ASN A 52 19.46 23.11 8.12
CA ASN A 52 19.55 22.64 9.49
C ASN A 52 18.18 22.61 10.19
N GLU A 53 17.84 21.48 10.79
CA GLU A 53 16.58 21.19 11.50
C GLU A 53 15.30 21.23 10.65
N ARG A 54 15.41 21.47 9.34
CA ARG A 54 14.24 21.50 8.46
C ARG A 54 13.60 20.11 8.42
N PRO A 55 12.27 20.01 8.63
CA PRO A 55 11.60 18.72 8.56
C PRO A 55 11.53 18.21 7.12
N PHE A 56 11.72 16.92 6.95
CA PHE A 56 11.51 16.19 5.71
C PHE A 56 10.87 14.83 6.02
N LEU A 57 10.33 14.18 5.00
CA LEU A 57 9.80 12.82 5.13
C LEU A 57 10.85 11.84 4.61
N THR A 58 11.33 10.96 5.48
CA THR A 58 12.07 9.76 5.09
C THR A 58 11.08 8.75 4.57
N HIS A 59 11.36 8.17 3.39
CA HIS A 59 10.54 7.14 2.78
C HIS A 59 11.26 5.80 2.79
N ALA A 60 10.56 4.75 3.23
CA ALA A 60 10.98 3.36 3.07
C ALA A 60 9.82 2.54 2.49
N CYS A 61 10.09 1.67 1.53
CA CYS A 61 9.08 0.87 0.87
C CYS A 61 9.35 -0.62 1.11
N PHE A 62 8.36 -1.32 1.67
CA PHE A 62 8.40 -2.76 1.86
C PHE A 62 7.38 -3.43 0.94
N LEU A 63 7.77 -4.55 0.35
CA LEU A 63 6.91 -5.36 -0.52
C LEU A 63 6.76 -6.76 0.06
N TYR A 64 5.52 -7.17 0.26
CA TYR A 64 5.18 -8.49 0.75
C TYR A 64 4.41 -9.25 -0.32
N LEU A 65 4.90 -10.45 -0.65
CA LEU A 65 4.23 -11.39 -1.53
C LEU A 65 3.74 -12.56 -0.68
N THR A 66 2.41 -12.73 -0.60
CA THR A 66 1.81 -13.76 0.23
C THR A 66 0.99 -14.72 -0.63
N LYS A 67 1.30 -16.02 -0.56
CA LYS A 67 0.43 -17.06 -1.10
C LYS A 67 -0.68 -17.37 -0.11
N THR A 68 -1.93 -17.26 -0.55
CA THR A 68 -3.12 -17.62 0.23
C THR A 68 -3.93 -18.71 -0.48
N THR A 69 -5.05 -19.08 0.11
CA THR A 69 -6.02 -20.04 -0.45
C THR A 69 -7.30 -19.34 -0.85
N ARG A 70 -8.08 -19.97 -1.73
CA ARG A 70 -9.41 -19.48 -2.14
C ARG A 70 -10.29 -19.19 -0.94
N GLU A 71 -10.36 -20.13 0.00
CA GLU A 71 -11.16 -19.96 1.23
C GLU A 71 -10.72 -18.76 2.05
N ARG A 72 -9.40 -18.61 2.30
CA ARG A 72 -8.87 -17.51 3.11
C ARG A 72 -9.06 -16.16 2.44
N MET A 73 -9.03 -16.10 1.11
CA MET A 73 -9.16 -14.83 0.41
C MET A 73 -10.60 -14.29 0.45
N HIS A 74 -11.59 -15.17 0.61
CA HIS A 74 -13.00 -14.81 0.81
C HIS A 74 -13.39 -14.66 2.29
N MET A 75 -12.49 -14.93 3.24
CA MET A 75 -12.78 -14.72 4.66
C MET A 75 -12.98 -13.24 4.96
N ARG A 76 -14.02 -12.95 5.75
CA ARG A 76 -14.32 -11.63 6.30
C ARG A 76 -13.79 -11.56 7.75
N SER A 77 -13.69 -10.34 8.27
CA SER A 77 -13.14 -10.03 9.60
C SER A 77 -13.93 -10.61 10.78
N ASP A 78 -15.14 -11.13 10.54
CA ASP A 78 -15.96 -11.87 11.50
C ASP A 78 -15.50 -13.33 11.70
N PHE A 79 -14.56 -13.83 10.90
CA PHE A 79 -14.12 -15.22 10.95
C PHE A 79 -12.78 -15.37 11.72
N SER A 80 -12.86 -15.78 12.98
CA SER A 80 -11.69 -16.03 13.84
C SER A 80 -10.96 -17.32 13.45
N THR A 81 -9.66 -17.20 13.13
CA THR A 81 -8.75 -18.33 12.86
C THR A 81 -8.27 -19.04 14.12
N LEU A 82 -8.51 -18.48 15.32
CA LEU A 82 -8.01 -19.00 16.59
C LEU A 82 -8.56 -20.40 16.95
N CYS A 83 -9.66 -20.82 16.31
CA CYS A 83 -10.28 -22.13 16.56
C CYS A 83 -9.95 -23.20 15.50
N ARG A 84 -9.02 -22.96 14.55
CA ARG A 84 -8.62 -23.98 13.57
C ARG A 84 -7.44 -24.80 14.10
N GLY A 85 -7.60 -26.13 14.12
CA GLY A 85 -6.55 -27.06 14.58
C GLY A 85 -5.29 -27.12 13.70
N ASN A 86 -5.34 -26.59 12.48
CA ASN A 86 -4.18 -26.49 11.58
C ASN A 86 -4.00 -25.05 11.10
N ILE A 87 -2.82 -24.48 11.36
CA ILE A 87 -2.44 -23.12 10.95
C ILE A 87 -2.21 -23.05 9.43
N ILE A 88 -1.71 -24.13 8.83
CA ILE A 88 -1.40 -24.20 7.39
C ILE A 88 -2.55 -24.95 6.67
N PRO A 89 -3.21 -24.32 5.68
CA PRO A 89 -4.19 -25.00 4.84
C PRO A 89 -3.56 -26.18 4.08
N LYS A 90 -4.29 -27.28 3.91
CA LYS A 90 -3.79 -28.48 3.19
C LYS A 90 -3.41 -28.21 1.73
N GLU A 91 -4.01 -27.19 1.12
CA GLU A 91 -3.73 -26.73 -0.24
C GLU A 91 -2.31 -26.16 -0.40
N VAL A 92 -1.71 -25.68 0.70
CA VAL A 92 -0.33 -25.21 0.72
C VAL A 92 0.58 -26.43 0.93
N ASN A 93 1.04 -27.01 -0.17
CA ASN A 93 1.99 -28.11 -0.19
C ASN A 93 3.38 -27.66 -0.69
N ARG A 94 4.39 -28.53 -0.56
CA ARG A 94 5.77 -28.22 -0.97
C ARG A 94 5.88 -27.80 -2.44
N GLU A 95 5.13 -28.45 -3.33
CA GLU A 95 5.14 -28.13 -4.76
C GLU A 95 4.57 -26.73 -5.04
N SER A 96 3.45 -26.38 -4.42
CA SER A 96 2.83 -25.06 -4.54
C SER A 96 3.72 -23.96 -3.95
N ALA A 97 4.45 -24.25 -2.88
CA ALA A 97 5.44 -23.34 -2.32
C ALA A 97 6.62 -23.13 -3.27
N THR A 98 7.16 -24.20 -3.88
CA THR A 98 8.22 -24.09 -4.88
C THR A 98 7.78 -23.25 -6.08
N LYS A 99 6.60 -23.54 -6.66
CA LYS A 99 6.04 -22.76 -7.77
C LYS A 99 5.84 -21.29 -7.41
N PHE A 100 5.39 -21.01 -6.18
CA PHE A 100 5.21 -19.63 -5.72
C PHE A 100 6.56 -18.90 -5.57
N LEU A 101 7.59 -19.56 -5.05
CA LEU A 101 8.93 -18.98 -4.95
C LEU A 101 9.54 -18.73 -6.33
N GLU A 102 9.40 -19.65 -7.28
CA GLU A 102 9.82 -19.45 -8.67
C GLU A 102 9.10 -18.26 -9.32
N ALA A 103 7.79 -18.13 -9.09
CA ALA A 103 7.02 -16.97 -9.55
C ALA A 103 7.46 -15.66 -8.88
N ALA A 104 7.80 -15.70 -7.58
CA ALA A 104 8.33 -14.55 -6.85
C ALA A 104 9.72 -14.12 -7.35
N GLU A 105 10.59 -15.07 -7.71
CA GLU A 105 11.89 -14.80 -8.34
C GLU A 105 11.71 -14.19 -9.74
N GLN A 106 10.75 -14.71 -10.52
CA GLN A 106 10.41 -14.12 -11.82
C GLN A 106 9.84 -12.69 -11.65
N PHE A 107 8.96 -12.48 -10.68
CA PHE A 107 8.41 -11.17 -10.32
C PHE A 107 9.55 -10.19 -9.99
N GLU A 108 10.49 -10.62 -9.14
CA GLU A 108 11.65 -9.83 -8.73
C GLU A 108 12.50 -9.44 -9.94
N ARG A 109 12.82 -10.43 -10.77
CA ARG A 109 13.62 -10.23 -11.97
C ARG A 109 12.98 -9.23 -12.94
N ILE A 110 11.67 -9.30 -13.18
CA ILE A 110 10.97 -8.36 -14.06
C ILE A 110 11.11 -6.92 -13.56
N LEU A 111 11.00 -6.69 -12.25
CA LEU A 111 11.12 -5.36 -11.67
C LEU A 111 12.57 -4.87 -11.67
N ASN A 112 13.53 -5.72 -11.32
CA ASN A 112 14.95 -5.38 -11.35
C ASN A 112 15.45 -5.09 -12.79
N ASP A 113 15.06 -5.93 -13.76
CA ASP A 113 15.41 -5.77 -15.18
C ASP A 113 14.79 -4.51 -15.80
N SER A 114 13.76 -3.92 -15.17
CA SER A 114 13.18 -2.65 -15.64
C SER A 114 14.11 -1.45 -15.47
N GLY A 115 15.12 -1.54 -14.58
CA GLY A 115 16.08 -0.47 -14.30
C GLY A 115 15.53 0.72 -13.51
N PHE A 116 14.23 0.76 -13.20
CA PHE A 116 13.61 1.83 -12.41
C PHE A 116 13.58 1.53 -10.92
N LEU A 117 13.61 0.25 -10.55
CA LEU A 117 13.45 -0.23 -9.18
C LEU A 117 14.48 -1.34 -8.93
N THR A 118 14.91 -1.47 -7.68
CA THR A 118 15.72 -2.60 -7.23
C THR A 118 15.09 -3.16 -5.99
N LEU A 119 14.69 -4.42 -6.06
CA LEU A 119 14.21 -5.18 -4.91
C LEU A 119 15.39 -5.85 -4.24
N VAL A 120 15.39 -5.77 -2.91
CA VAL A 120 16.34 -6.47 -2.05
C VAL A 120 15.54 -7.37 -1.14
N ARG A 121 15.78 -8.68 -1.24
CA ARG A 121 15.10 -9.66 -0.41
C ARG A 121 15.61 -9.55 1.03
N LEU A 122 14.70 -9.32 1.96
CA LEU A 122 15.01 -9.34 3.39
C LEU A 122 15.34 -10.76 3.85
N THR A 123 16.37 -10.84 4.68
CA THR A 123 16.78 -12.03 5.42
C THR A 123 15.85 -12.29 6.61
N GLY A 124 15.93 -13.49 7.20
CA GLY A 124 15.16 -13.83 8.39
C GLY A 124 15.43 -12.85 9.53
N ASP A 125 16.71 -12.52 9.76
CA ASP A 125 17.15 -11.61 10.82
C ASP A 125 16.65 -10.17 10.60
N GLU A 126 16.59 -9.69 9.35
CA GLU A 126 16.00 -8.37 9.05
C GLU A 126 14.48 -8.33 9.28
N ILE A 127 13.80 -9.47 9.19
CA ILE A 127 12.36 -9.57 9.45
C ILE A 127 12.09 -9.67 10.95
N THR A 128 12.74 -10.62 11.64
CA THR A 128 12.47 -10.93 13.05
C THR A 128 13.24 -10.07 14.02
N GLY A 129 14.40 -9.56 13.61
CA GLY A 129 15.35 -8.88 14.48
C GLY A 129 16.41 -9.84 15.01
N THR A 130 17.46 -9.25 15.58
CA THR A 130 18.53 -9.92 16.32
C THR A 130 18.56 -9.38 17.74
N ALA A 131 19.48 -9.87 18.58
CA ALA A 131 19.64 -9.36 19.94
C ALA A 131 20.00 -7.86 19.98
N ASP A 132 20.70 -7.36 18.95
CA ASP A 132 21.25 -6.00 18.92
C ASP A 132 20.49 -5.06 17.98
N CYS A 133 19.81 -5.59 16.94
CA CYS A 133 19.16 -4.78 15.91
C CYS A 133 17.68 -5.16 15.71
N PRO A 134 16.76 -4.18 15.67
CA PRO A 134 15.34 -4.43 15.51
C PRO A 134 15.01 -4.87 14.09
N GLY A 135 14.22 -5.94 13.98
CA GLY A 135 13.66 -6.41 12.72
C GLY A 135 12.45 -5.60 12.28
N LEU A 136 11.97 -5.87 11.06
CA LEU A 136 10.80 -5.23 10.48
C LEU A 136 9.54 -5.37 11.33
N LEU A 137 9.35 -6.53 11.97
CA LEU A 137 8.20 -6.76 12.85
C LEU A 137 8.23 -5.86 14.08
N GLU A 138 9.39 -5.74 14.74
CA GLU A 138 9.56 -4.87 15.90
C GLU A 138 9.40 -3.39 15.52
N ARG A 139 9.93 -3.00 14.36
CA ARG A 139 9.74 -1.65 13.79
C ARG A 139 8.27 -1.35 13.55
N TYR A 140 7.52 -2.29 12.97
CA TYR A 140 6.08 -2.18 12.76
C TYR A 140 5.31 -2.01 14.08
N PHE A 141 5.57 -2.88 15.06
CA PHE A 141 4.88 -2.81 16.35
C PHE A 141 5.30 -1.64 17.24
N SER A 142 6.41 -0.95 16.93
CA SER A 142 6.82 0.30 17.58
C SER A 142 6.54 1.55 16.75
N LEU A 143 6.02 1.39 15.52
CA LEU A 143 5.82 2.45 14.52
C LEU A 143 7.07 3.34 14.35
N SER A 144 8.25 2.73 14.29
CA SER A 144 9.53 3.45 14.22
C SER A 144 10.51 2.73 13.30
N LEU A 145 11.25 3.49 12.49
CA LEU A 145 12.37 2.97 11.70
C LEU A 145 13.72 3.11 12.42
N SER A 146 13.74 3.64 13.65
CA SER A 146 14.95 3.84 14.42
C SER A 146 15.63 2.51 14.77
N GLU A 147 16.96 2.55 14.90
CA GLU A 147 17.78 1.38 15.25
C GLU A 147 17.69 1.01 16.75
N THR A 148 17.06 1.84 17.58
CA THR A 148 16.92 1.58 19.02
C THR A 148 15.67 0.75 19.34
N THR A 149 15.92 -0.46 19.84
CA THR A 149 14.96 -1.46 20.32
C THR A 149 14.30 -1.03 21.63
N SER A 150 13.11 -0.43 21.54
CA SER A 150 12.17 -0.42 22.68
C SER A 150 10.84 -0.98 22.22
N LEU A 151 10.48 -2.17 22.69
CA LEU A 151 9.12 -2.67 22.58
C LEU A 151 8.18 -1.67 23.26
N GLN A 152 7.09 -1.33 22.58
CA GLN A 152 6.11 -0.37 23.09
C GLN A 152 4.80 -1.10 23.38
N ASP A 153 4.11 -0.68 24.43
CA ASP A 153 2.81 -1.23 24.80
C ASP A 153 1.76 -0.88 23.74
N ILE A 154 0.93 -1.86 23.37
CA ILE A 154 -0.19 -1.65 22.44
C ILE A 154 -1.48 -1.61 23.26
N GLU A 155 -2.15 -0.47 23.22
CA GLU A 155 -3.46 -0.28 23.85
C GLU A 155 -4.55 -0.32 22.78
N LEU A 156 -5.41 -1.34 22.86
CA LEU A 156 -6.61 -1.50 22.04
C LEU A 156 -7.83 -1.08 22.86
N GLY A 157 -8.01 0.22 23.02
CA GLY A 157 -9.17 0.80 23.70
C GLY A 157 -10.37 0.98 22.76
N ALA A 158 -11.56 1.14 23.33
CA ALA A 158 -12.79 1.41 22.55
C ALA A 158 -12.72 2.71 21.73
N GLU A 159 -12.00 3.71 22.24
CA GLU A 159 -11.89 5.06 21.65
C GLU A 159 -10.47 5.39 21.20
N VAL A 160 -9.46 4.60 21.59
CA VAL A 160 -8.05 4.91 21.37
C VAL A 160 -7.28 3.65 21.01
N LEU A 161 -6.69 3.67 19.81
CA LEU A 161 -5.60 2.78 19.43
C LEU A 161 -4.28 3.52 19.67
N ARG A 162 -3.38 2.93 20.46
CA ARG A 162 -2.10 3.55 20.79
C ARG A 162 -0.97 2.52 20.82
N VAL A 163 0.19 2.95 20.37
CA VAL A 163 1.47 2.22 20.45
C VAL A 163 2.43 3.09 21.26
N GLY A 164 2.69 2.71 22.51
CA GLY A 164 3.44 3.52 23.49
C GLY A 164 2.80 4.89 23.71
N ASN A 165 3.45 5.95 23.23
CA ASN A 165 2.89 7.31 23.27
C ASN A 165 2.22 7.73 21.96
N LYS A 166 2.37 6.95 20.89
CA LYS A 166 1.87 7.25 19.55
C LYS A 166 0.41 6.85 19.44
N ARG A 167 -0.45 7.84 19.33
CA ARG A 167 -1.88 7.64 19.07
C ARG A 167 -2.07 7.47 17.59
N VAL A 168 -2.89 6.49 17.22
CA VAL A 168 -3.00 6.02 15.84
C VAL A 168 -4.37 6.34 15.28
N CYS A 169 -4.39 6.71 14.00
CA CYS A 169 -5.60 6.89 13.23
C CYS A 169 -5.50 6.09 11.93
N LEU A 170 -6.50 5.24 11.68
CA LEU A 170 -6.60 4.42 10.48
C LEU A 170 -7.72 4.95 9.59
N HIS A 171 -7.39 5.29 8.36
CA HIS A 171 -8.37 5.62 7.33
C HIS A 171 -8.33 4.54 6.25
N THR A 172 -9.50 4.14 5.77
CA THR A 172 -9.66 3.04 4.82
C THR A 172 -10.62 3.47 3.72
N LEU A 173 -10.23 3.28 2.47
CA LEU A 173 -11.15 3.42 1.33
C LEU A 173 -12.11 2.23 1.35
N SER A 174 -13.37 2.52 1.69
CA SER A 174 -14.43 1.51 1.87
C SER A 174 -15.54 1.63 0.84
N ASP A 175 -15.84 2.85 0.40
CA ASP A 175 -16.82 3.11 -0.65
C ASP A 175 -16.14 3.47 -1.98
N THR A 176 -16.80 3.11 -3.07
CA THR A 176 -16.44 3.55 -4.41
C THR A 176 -16.72 5.03 -4.64
N GLU A 177 -17.67 5.63 -3.89
CA GLU A 177 -17.96 7.07 -3.96
C GLU A 177 -16.83 7.93 -3.39
N ASP A 178 -15.98 7.35 -2.53
CA ASP A 178 -14.79 8.01 -1.97
C ASP A 178 -13.64 8.04 -2.99
N LEU A 179 -13.71 7.28 -4.09
CA LEU A 179 -12.66 7.31 -5.11
C LEU A 179 -12.77 8.58 -5.97
N PRO A 180 -11.64 9.16 -6.39
CA PRO A 180 -11.65 10.30 -7.28
C PRO A 180 -12.26 9.93 -8.63
N GLY A 181 -12.95 10.88 -9.26
CA GLY A 181 -13.68 10.66 -10.52
C GLY A 181 -12.81 10.26 -11.72
N HIS A 182 -11.49 10.36 -11.61
CA HIS A 182 -10.53 9.85 -12.58
C HIS A 182 -9.35 9.19 -11.86
N VAL A 183 -8.89 8.07 -12.40
CA VAL A 183 -7.72 7.33 -11.92
C VAL A 183 -6.68 7.31 -13.03
N GLY A 184 -5.43 7.57 -12.68
CA GLY A 184 -4.29 7.57 -13.60
C GLY A 184 -3.05 7.01 -12.94
N THR A 185 -1.95 6.93 -13.70
CA THR A 185 -0.65 6.54 -13.13
C THR A 185 0.02 7.69 -12.38
N ASP A 186 -0.29 8.92 -12.79
CA ASP A 186 0.31 10.14 -12.31
C ASP A 186 -0.67 11.31 -12.47
N THR A 187 -0.39 12.38 -11.73
CA THR A 187 -1.17 13.62 -11.71
C THR A 187 -0.22 14.80 -11.80
N ARG A 188 -0.61 15.82 -12.57
CA ARG A 188 0.12 17.09 -12.66
C ARG A 188 0.07 17.84 -11.33
N TYR A 189 1.23 18.16 -10.79
CA TYR A 189 1.37 18.95 -9.57
C TYR A 189 1.55 20.42 -9.92
N GLU A 190 0.45 21.17 -9.90
CA GLU A 190 0.40 22.55 -10.38
C GLU A 190 1.40 23.49 -9.67
N ARG A 191 1.66 23.27 -8.38
CA ARG A 191 2.56 24.14 -7.59
C ARG A 191 4.01 24.15 -8.08
N LEU A 192 4.46 23.08 -8.77
CA LEU A 192 5.80 22.97 -9.34
C LEU A 192 5.78 22.84 -10.87
N SER A 193 4.60 22.92 -11.48
CA SER A 193 4.44 22.93 -12.92
C SER A 193 4.44 24.36 -13.43
N THR A 194 4.87 24.55 -14.68
CA THR A 194 4.82 25.83 -15.39
C THR A 194 4.09 25.64 -16.72
N ASP A 195 3.78 26.73 -17.41
CA ASP A 195 3.19 26.66 -18.76
C ASP A 195 4.06 25.91 -19.79
N ARG A 196 5.36 25.71 -19.48
CA ARG A 196 6.33 25.06 -20.36
C ARG A 196 6.81 23.71 -19.86
N SER A 197 6.48 23.31 -18.63
CA SER A 197 7.00 22.10 -18.01
C SER A 197 6.06 21.55 -16.95
N ASP A 198 5.70 20.28 -17.09
CA ASP A 198 4.83 19.60 -16.13
C ASP A 198 5.65 18.85 -15.10
N CYS A 199 5.36 19.09 -13.82
CA CYS A 199 5.86 18.29 -12.72
C CYS A 199 4.80 17.23 -12.39
N LEU A 200 5.05 15.98 -12.79
CA LEU A 200 4.14 14.87 -12.57
C LEU A 200 4.49 14.16 -11.27
N LEU A 201 3.50 13.91 -10.42
CA LEU A 201 3.61 13.11 -9.21
C LEU A 201 2.80 11.83 -9.36
N SER A 202 3.14 10.81 -8.56
CA SER A 202 2.30 9.61 -8.45
C SER A 202 0.86 9.99 -8.14
N PHE A 203 -0.10 9.27 -8.72
CA PHE A 203 -1.51 9.47 -8.42
C PHE A 203 -1.82 9.36 -6.91
N ALA A 204 -1.11 8.48 -6.20
CA ALA A 204 -1.23 8.32 -4.75
C ALA A 204 -0.40 9.34 -3.93
N ALA A 205 0.20 10.35 -4.55
CA ALA A 205 0.99 11.37 -3.84
C ALA A 205 0.23 12.11 -2.72
N PRO A 206 -1.09 12.43 -2.84
CA PRO A 206 -1.88 13.04 -1.77
C PRO A 206 -1.81 12.29 -0.44
N VAL A 207 -1.81 10.96 -0.49
CA VAL A 207 -1.81 10.05 0.68
C VAL A 207 -0.42 9.47 1.00
N GLY A 208 0.62 9.95 0.31
CA GLY A 208 2.01 9.58 0.51
C GLY A 208 2.90 10.81 0.66
N LEU A 209 3.61 11.19 -0.41
CA LEU A 209 4.60 12.28 -0.39
C LEU A 209 4.05 13.63 0.10
N LEU A 210 2.79 13.96 -0.20
CA LEU A 210 2.20 15.25 0.15
C LEU A 210 1.60 15.27 1.56
N LEU A 211 1.44 14.11 2.18
CA LEU A 211 0.90 13.98 3.53
C LEU A 211 2.01 14.22 4.56
N SER A 212 2.01 15.40 5.18
CA SER A 212 3.11 15.87 6.02
C SER A 212 3.07 15.36 7.47
N CYS A 213 2.83 14.06 7.69
CA CYS A 213 2.82 13.44 9.01
C CYS A 213 3.48 12.05 8.99
N ASP A 214 3.69 11.46 10.17
CA ASP A 214 4.15 10.07 10.26
C ASP A 214 3.00 9.14 9.87
N HIS A 215 3.20 8.37 8.81
CA HIS A 215 2.16 7.45 8.33
C HIS A 215 2.71 6.27 7.53
N LEU A 216 1.88 5.22 7.47
CA LEU A 216 2.03 4.11 6.55
C LEU A 216 0.91 4.19 5.51
N TYR A 217 1.27 4.13 4.24
CA TYR A 217 0.32 3.88 3.17
C TYR A 217 0.40 2.42 2.74
N ASN A 218 -0.69 1.68 2.94
CA ASN A 218 -0.77 0.28 2.57
C ASN A 218 -1.60 0.09 1.31
N GLN A 219 -1.04 -0.60 0.34
CA GLN A 219 -1.66 -0.95 -0.93
C GLN A 219 -1.71 -2.47 -1.04
N TYR A 220 -2.91 -3.04 -0.98
CA TYR A 220 -3.14 -4.47 -1.12
C TYR A 220 -3.80 -4.74 -2.47
N VAL A 221 -3.21 -5.66 -3.23
CA VAL A 221 -3.77 -6.18 -4.47
C VAL A 221 -3.97 -7.68 -4.30
N PHE A 222 -5.22 -8.12 -4.36
CA PHE A 222 -5.63 -9.51 -4.27
C PHE A 222 -5.78 -10.07 -5.69
N LEU A 223 -4.92 -11.02 -6.02
CA LEU A 223 -4.92 -11.72 -7.30
C LEU A 223 -5.77 -12.99 -7.14
N GLU A 224 -7.00 -12.92 -7.64
CA GLU A 224 -7.98 -14.02 -7.60
C GLU A 224 -8.15 -14.66 -8.98
N ASP A 225 -9.04 -15.64 -9.10
CA ASP A 225 -9.46 -16.16 -10.40
C ASP A 225 -10.27 -15.07 -11.13
N SER A 226 -9.62 -14.43 -12.09
CA SER A 226 -10.22 -13.35 -12.89
C SER A 226 -11.41 -13.85 -13.71
N ASP A 227 -11.35 -15.06 -14.26
CA ASP A 227 -12.43 -15.60 -15.10
C ASP A 227 -13.66 -15.93 -14.25
N GLU A 228 -13.46 -16.46 -13.04
CA GLU A 228 -14.54 -16.67 -12.07
C GLU A 228 -15.19 -15.34 -11.70
N ASN A 229 -14.39 -14.31 -11.43
CA ASN A 229 -14.88 -12.97 -11.09
C ASN A 229 -15.70 -12.34 -12.23
N LEU A 230 -15.21 -12.40 -13.46
CA LEU A 230 -15.93 -11.88 -14.63
C LEU A 230 -17.27 -12.61 -14.84
N ARG A 231 -17.29 -13.95 -14.73
CA ARG A 231 -18.55 -14.74 -14.79
C ARG A 231 -19.53 -14.36 -13.67
N MET A 232 -19.01 -14.04 -12.48
CA MET A 232 -19.84 -13.55 -11.38
C MET A 232 -20.48 -12.20 -11.71
N PHE A 233 -19.72 -11.27 -12.28
CA PHE A 233 -20.21 -9.96 -12.72
C PHE A 233 -21.25 -10.09 -13.83
N GLU A 234 -21.03 -10.94 -14.84
CA GLU A 234 -22.03 -11.24 -15.89
C GLU A 234 -23.35 -11.77 -15.30
N LYS A 235 -23.26 -12.68 -14.31
CA LYS A 235 -24.44 -13.20 -13.62
C LYS A 235 -25.16 -12.10 -12.85
N ARG A 236 -24.41 -11.20 -12.19
CA ARG A 236 -24.99 -10.03 -11.47
C ARG A 236 -25.68 -9.07 -12.44
N ALA A 237 -25.07 -8.74 -13.58
CA ALA A 237 -25.67 -7.89 -14.61
C ALA A 237 -26.98 -8.48 -15.15
N ARG A 238 -27.03 -9.79 -15.42
CA ARG A 238 -28.26 -10.49 -15.83
C ARG A 238 -29.36 -10.43 -14.76
N ASN A 239 -29.00 -10.61 -13.49
CA ASN A 239 -29.95 -10.50 -12.39
C ASN A 239 -30.46 -9.07 -12.20
N MET A 240 -29.61 -8.05 -12.36
CA MET A 240 -30.03 -6.65 -12.33
C MET A 240 -30.97 -6.32 -13.49
N GLN A 241 -30.75 -6.90 -14.68
CA GLN A 241 -31.64 -6.76 -15.82
C GLN A 241 -33.04 -7.34 -15.59
N SER A 242 -33.15 -8.49 -14.92
CA SER A 242 -34.47 -9.06 -14.62
C SER A 242 -35.24 -8.25 -13.58
N LEU A 243 -34.53 -7.53 -12.70
CA LEU A 243 -35.08 -6.66 -11.66
C LEU A 243 -35.17 -5.17 -12.06
N SER A 244 -34.67 -4.78 -13.24
CA SER A 244 -34.55 -3.36 -13.64
C SER A 244 -35.90 -2.69 -13.90
N ARG A 245 -36.95 -3.45 -14.21
CA ARG A 245 -38.33 -2.94 -14.32
C ARG A 245 -38.82 -2.24 -13.04
N TYR A 246 -38.19 -2.53 -11.90
CA TYR A 246 -38.62 -2.05 -10.58
C TYR A 246 -37.68 -1.01 -9.96
N SER A 247 -36.52 -0.70 -10.58
CA SER A 247 -35.58 0.28 -10.02
C SER A 247 -34.64 0.86 -11.09
N ARG A 248 -34.66 2.19 -11.23
CA ARG A 248 -33.70 2.94 -12.07
C ARG A 248 -32.26 2.75 -11.60
N GLY A 249 -32.03 2.56 -10.30
CA GLY A 249 -30.68 2.30 -9.75
C GLY A 249 -30.10 0.97 -10.25
N ASN A 250 -30.93 -0.06 -10.40
CA ASN A 250 -30.48 -1.35 -10.97
C ASN A 250 -30.09 -1.23 -12.45
N GLN A 251 -30.73 -0.32 -13.19
CA GLN A 251 -30.38 -0.06 -14.58
C GLN A 251 -28.99 0.61 -14.68
N ILE A 252 -28.72 1.61 -13.85
CA ILE A 252 -27.43 2.31 -13.81
C ILE A 252 -26.30 1.35 -13.39
N ASN A 253 -26.51 0.58 -12.32
CA ASN A 253 -25.51 -0.39 -11.86
C ASN A 253 -25.21 -1.47 -12.91
N LYS A 254 -26.23 -1.90 -13.66
CA LYS A 254 -26.01 -2.82 -14.79
C LYS A 254 -25.11 -2.18 -15.84
N GLU A 255 -25.40 -0.95 -16.25
CA GLU A 255 -24.61 -0.23 -17.27
C GLU A 255 -23.14 -0.13 -16.84
N TRP A 256 -22.86 0.14 -15.57
CA TRP A 256 -21.50 0.15 -15.04
C TRP A 256 -20.82 -1.22 -15.07
N ILE A 257 -21.53 -2.30 -14.71
CA ILE A 257 -20.98 -3.66 -14.81
C ILE A 257 -20.70 -4.02 -16.27
N ASP A 258 -21.60 -3.71 -17.20
CA ASP A 258 -21.41 -3.99 -18.62
C ASP A 258 -20.21 -3.19 -19.19
N GLN A 259 -20.03 -1.93 -18.78
CA GLN A 259 -18.85 -1.14 -19.14
C GLN A 259 -17.56 -1.78 -18.64
N TYR A 260 -17.52 -2.18 -17.36
CA TYR A 260 -16.39 -2.88 -16.76
C TYR A 260 -16.03 -4.17 -17.50
N LEU A 261 -17.04 -5.01 -17.80
CA LEU A 261 -16.85 -6.26 -18.54
C LEU A 261 -16.31 -6.01 -19.95
N ASN A 262 -16.87 -5.03 -20.66
CA ASN A 262 -16.43 -4.68 -22.00
C ASN A 262 -14.97 -4.20 -22.01
N GLU A 263 -14.58 -3.36 -21.05
CA GLU A 263 -13.20 -2.89 -20.92
C GLU A 263 -12.25 -4.04 -20.60
N ALA A 264 -12.61 -4.89 -19.63
CA ALA A 264 -11.81 -6.05 -19.26
C ALA A 264 -11.56 -7.00 -20.44
N HIS A 265 -12.60 -7.31 -21.22
CA HIS A 265 -12.47 -8.16 -22.40
C HIS A 265 -11.72 -7.49 -23.56
N SER A 266 -11.97 -6.20 -23.80
CA SER A 266 -11.36 -5.48 -24.95
C SER A 266 -9.85 -5.31 -24.79
N PHE A 267 -9.39 -5.05 -23.57
CA PHE A 267 -7.97 -4.82 -23.27
C PHE A 267 -7.27 -6.03 -22.65
N GLY A 268 -7.98 -7.14 -22.42
CA GLY A 268 -7.44 -8.34 -21.78
C GLY A 268 -6.93 -8.05 -20.36
N LEU A 269 -7.69 -7.24 -19.60
CA LEU A 269 -7.36 -6.88 -18.23
C LEU A 269 -7.79 -7.96 -17.26
N GLN A 270 -7.02 -8.12 -16.18
CA GLN A 270 -7.35 -9.04 -15.10
C GLN A 270 -8.18 -8.32 -14.05
N SER A 271 -9.27 -8.96 -13.63
CA SER A 271 -10.07 -8.50 -12.50
C SER A 271 -9.32 -8.78 -11.20
N VAL A 272 -8.96 -7.71 -10.49
CA VAL A 272 -8.32 -7.77 -9.18
C VAL A 272 -9.19 -7.07 -8.15
N ARG A 273 -9.06 -7.47 -6.89
CA ARG A 273 -9.59 -6.69 -5.76
C ARG A 273 -8.44 -5.91 -5.16
N ALA A 274 -8.69 -4.67 -4.79
CA ALA A 274 -7.72 -3.83 -4.12
C ALA A 274 -8.26 -3.29 -2.80
N HIS A 275 -7.36 -3.04 -1.86
CA HIS A 275 -7.66 -2.37 -0.61
C HIS A 275 -6.54 -1.40 -0.29
N PHE A 276 -6.90 -0.20 0.13
CA PHE A 276 -5.97 0.86 0.43
C PHE A 276 -6.30 1.44 1.79
N ASN A 277 -5.29 1.64 2.62
CA ASN A 277 -5.46 2.32 3.89
C ASN A 277 -4.24 3.16 4.26
N VAL A 278 -4.50 4.18 5.09
CA VAL A 278 -3.47 5.05 5.64
C VAL A 278 -3.52 4.93 7.15
N LEU A 279 -2.41 4.47 7.74
CA LEU A 279 -2.21 4.41 9.17
C LEU A 279 -1.32 5.57 9.58
N ALA A 280 -1.89 6.63 10.13
CA ALA A 280 -1.13 7.79 10.59
C ALA A 280 -1.05 7.83 12.11
N TRP A 281 -0.01 8.45 12.68
CA TRP A 281 0.12 8.60 14.11
C TRP A 281 0.79 9.92 14.52
N SER A 282 0.58 10.30 15.78
CA SER A 282 1.29 11.39 16.45
C SER A 282 1.34 11.12 17.96
N ASP A 283 2.32 11.70 18.64
CA ASP A 283 2.42 11.73 20.10
C ASP A 283 1.60 12.89 20.73
N ASP A 284 1.16 13.86 19.93
CA ASP A 284 0.27 14.96 20.34
C ASP A 284 -1.20 14.70 19.94
N VAL A 285 -2.09 14.83 20.92
CA VAL A 285 -3.55 14.71 20.74
C VAL A 285 -4.11 15.77 19.80
N GLN A 286 -3.62 17.00 19.88
CA GLN A 286 -4.12 18.09 19.04
C GLN A 286 -3.65 17.91 17.59
N GLU A 287 -2.37 17.60 17.39
CA GLU A 287 -1.84 17.28 16.07
C GLU A 287 -2.59 16.09 15.44
N LEU A 288 -2.87 15.02 16.20
CA LEU A 288 -3.62 13.87 15.66
C LEU A 288 -5.01 14.26 15.13
N ARG A 289 -5.69 15.22 15.75
CA ARG A 289 -6.99 15.71 15.26
C ARG A 289 -6.86 16.40 13.91
N HIS A 290 -5.79 17.18 13.72
CA HIS A 290 -5.46 17.80 12.45
C HIS A 290 -5.10 16.75 11.40
N ILE A 291 -4.19 15.83 11.73
CA ILE A 291 -3.81 14.71 10.87
C ILE A 291 -5.03 13.91 10.41
N ARG A 292 -5.98 13.63 11.32
CA ARG A 292 -7.19 12.90 10.96
C ARG A 292 -8.00 13.62 9.88
N ASN A 293 -8.16 14.93 10.01
CA ASN A 293 -8.89 15.71 9.01
C ASN A 293 -8.09 15.81 7.70
N ASP A 294 -6.78 15.98 7.78
CA ASP A 294 -5.92 16.09 6.60
C ASP A 294 -5.93 14.77 5.81
N VAL A 295 -5.69 13.63 6.47
CA VAL A 295 -5.74 12.30 5.85
C VAL A 295 -7.11 12.03 5.24
N GLY A 296 -8.19 12.32 5.97
CA GLY A 296 -9.56 12.17 5.45
C GLY A 296 -9.93 13.12 4.31
N SER A 297 -9.16 14.19 4.09
CA SER A 297 -9.36 15.12 2.96
C SER A 297 -8.51 14.78 1.73
N GLN A 298 -7.42 14.03 1.94
CA GLN A 298 -6.50 13.61 0.86
C GLN A 298 -6.84 12.23 0.31
N LEU A 299 -7.52 11.39 1.10
CA LEU A 299 -8.14 10.13 0.66
C LEU A 299 -9.42 10.42 -0.11
#